data_AF-A0A0F6W296-F1
#
_entry.id   AF-A0A0F6W296-F1
#
_cell.length_a   1.000
_cell.length_b   1.000
_cell.length_c   1.000
_cell.angle_alpha   90.00
_cell.angle_beta   90.00
_cell.angle_gamma   90.00
#
_symmetry.space_group_name_H-M   'P 1'
#
loop_
_entity.id
_entity.type
_entity.pdbx_description
1 polymer ?
#
loop_
_entity_poly.entity_id
_entity_poly.type
_entity_poly.pdbx_seq_one_letter_code
_entity_poly.pdbx_strand_id
1 'polypeptide(L)'
;MDSRDEKKTAAPKPEAPRREDVVLVHSPTDDGRGWRVLRKREDRIEAGAIHPVREGQPIQGELVSLRQRAGTPLFDVETHYAPKSGPAQVASSAYRANWDAIFGSRADDTPQLTN
;
A
#
# COMPACT_ATOMS: atom_id res chain seq x y z
N MET A 1 5.13 22.80 -44.01
CA MET A 1 4.76 21.40 -43.72
C MET A 1 4.73 21.26 -42.21
N ASP A 2 3.67 21.78 -41.59
CA ASP A 2 3.44 21.68 -40.15
C ASP A 2 2.82 20.32 -39.83
N SER A 3 3.63 19.41 -39.30
CA SER A 3 3.13 18.14 -38.77
C SER A 3 2.69 18.36 -37.33
N ARG A 4 1.38 18.38 -37.13
CA ARG A 4 0.70 18.49 -35.85
C ARG A 4 0.73 17.12 -35.17
N ASP A 5 1.53 16.99 -34.10
CA ASP A 5 1.51 15.82 -33.22
C ASP A 5 0.11 15.61 -32.62
N GLU A 6 -0.59 14.57 -33.07
CA GLU A 6 -1.83 14.10 -32.45
C GLU A 6 -1.49 13.36 -31.15
N LYS A 7 -1.66 14.07 -30.02
CA LYS A 7 -1.74 13.47 -28.69
C LYS A 7 -2.91 12.48 -28.66
N LYS A 8 -2.58 11.18 -28.68
CA LYS A 8 -3.50 10.07 -28.44
C LYS A 8 -4.03 10.14 -27.00
N THR A 9 -5.21 10.72 -26.82
CA THR A 9 -5.95 10.76 -25.56
C THR A 9 -6.29 9.32 -25.12
N ALA A 10 -5.63 8.85 -24.06
CA ALA A 10 -6.01 7.60 -23.40
C ALA A 10 -7.39 7.75 -22.76
N ALA A 11 -8.34 6.90 -23.17
CA ALA A 11 -9.68 6.85 -22.61
C ALA A 11 -9.64 6.53 -21.10
N PRO A 12 -10.55 7.09 -20.28
CA PRO A 12 -10.59 6.81 -18.86
C PRO A 12 -10.90 5.33 -18.63
N LYS A 13 -10.02 4.64 -17.89
CA LYS A 13 -10.19 3.24 -17.48
C LYS A 13 -11.46 3.14 -16.62
N PRO A 14 -12.35 2.16 -16.87
CA PRO A 14 -13.58 2.01 -16.09
C PRO A 14 -13.24 1.82 -14.62
N GLU A 15 -13.72 2.76 -13.80
CA GLU A 15 -13.52 2.75 -12.36
C GLU A 15 -14.34 1.60 -11.78
N ALA A 16 -13.65 0.63 -11.18
CA ALA A 16 -14.29 -0.49 -10.50
C ALA A 16 -15.31 0.04 -9.47
N PRO A 17 -16.41 -0.68 -9.19
CA PRO A 17 -17.39 -0.25 -8.20
C PRO A 17 -16.67 0.09 -6.90
N ARG A 18 -16.78 1.36 -6.48
CA ARG A 18 -16.16 1.84 -5.24
C ARG A 18 -16.79 1.05 -4.10
N ARG A 19 -16.05 0.08 -3.55
CA ARG A 19 -16.44 -0.62 -2.33
C ARG A 19 -16.69 0.45 -1.27
N GLU A 20 -17.83 0.38 -0.60
CA GLU A 20 -18.15 1.36 0.45
C GLU A 20 -17.14 1.22 1.58
N ASP A 21 -16.24 2.20 1.67
CA ASP A 21 -15.23 2.31 2.70
C ASP A 21 -15.37 3.68 3.37
N VAL A 22 -15.96 3.68 4.56
CA VAL A 22 -16.34 4.90 5.28
C VAL A 22 -15.93 4.84 6.74
N VAL A 23 -15.49 5.97 7.26
CA VAL A 23 -15.11 6.15 8.66
C VAL A 23 -16.02 7.16 9.34
N LEU A 24 -16.46 6.82 10.55
CA LEU A 24 -17.00 7.74 11.54
C LEU A 24 -15.92 8.02 12.59
N VAL A 25 -15.57 9.29 12.77
CA VAL A 25 -14.67 9.74 13.84
C VAL A 25 -15.52 10.16 15.05
N HIS A 26 -15.26 9.63 16.24
CA HIS A 26 -16.15 9.87 17.38
C HIS A 26 -15.50 10.49 18.62
N SER A 27 -14.23 10.21 18.94
CA SER A 27 -13.57 10.78 20.12
C SER A 27 -12.05 10.82 19.98
N PRO A 28 -11.33 11.70 20.70
CA PRO A 28 -9.88 11.61 20.78
C PRO A 28 -9.41 10.30 21.45
N THR A 29 -8.17 9.91 21.20
CA THR A 29 -7.44 8.89 21.96
C THR A 29 -7.01 9.42 23.33
N ASP A 30 -6.66 8.53 24.27
CA ASP A 30 -6.31 8.92 25.65
C ASP A 30 -5.04 9.77 25.72
N ASP A 31 -4.12 9.58 24.77
CA ASP A 31 -2.91 10.38 24.62
C ASP A 31 -3.13 11.70 23.87
N GLY A 32 -4.34 11.93 23.36
CA GLY A 32 -4.71 13.11 22.58
C GLY A 32 -4.01 13.25 21.23
N ARG A 33 -3.30 12.21 20.76
CA ARG A 33 -2.51 12.27 19.51
C ARG A 33 -3.26 11.78 18.28
N GLY A 34 -4.43 11.18 18.46
CA GLY A 34 -5.26 10.65 17.39
C GLY A 34 -6.74 10.67 17.74
N TRP A 35 -7.50 9.98 16.90
CA TRP A 35 -8.94 9.86 17.05
C TRP A 35 -9.38 8.42 16.94
N ARG A 36 -10.30 8.02 17.81
CA ARG A 36 -11.02 6.75 17.76
C ARG A 36 -12.08 6.81 16.65
N VAL A 37 -12.15 5.71 15.91
CA VAL A 37 -12.98 5.60 14.71
C VAL A 37 -13.75 4.28 14.67
N LEU A 38 -14.89 4.33 13.99
CA LEU A 38 -15.60 3.16 13.49
C LEU A 38 -15.52 3.18 11.96
N ARG A 39 -14.98 2.13 11.36
CA ARG A 39 -14.84 1.99 9.91
C ARG A 39 -15.75 0.90 9.39
N LYS A 40 -16.61 1.21 8.42
CA LYS A 40 -17.27 0.23 7.58
C LYS A 40 -16.42 0.00 6.34
N ARG A 41 -16.05 -1.25 6.11
CA ARG A 41 -15.36 -1.67 4.88
C ARG A 41 -15.93 -3.02 4.47
N GLU A 42 -16.35 -3.15 3.22
CA GLU A 42 -17.03 -4.36 2.74
C GLU A 42 -18.22 -4.68 3.66
N ASP A 43 -18.32 -5.90 4.18
CA ASP A 43 -19.41 -6.35 5.06
C ASP A 43 -19.04 -6.36 6.55
N ARG A 44 -18.00 -5.60 6.96
CA ARG A 44 -17.55 -5.55 8.35
C ARG A 44 -17.42 -4.13 8.89
N ILE A 45 -17.63 -4.04 10.21
CA ILE A 45 -17.36 -2.83 11.00
C ILE A 45 -16.13 -3.10 11.87
N GLU A 46 -15.15 -2.23 11.79
CA GLU A 46 -13.93 -2.28 12.59
C GLU A 46 -13.86 -1.06 13.51
N ALA A 47 -13.45 -1.27 14.76
CA ALA A 47 -13.09 -0.20 15.68
C ALA A 47 -11.57 -0.01 15.68
N GLY A 48 -11.11 1.23 15.66
CA GLY A 48 -9.68 1.53 15.60
C GLY A 48 -9.37 2.95 15.99
N ALA A 49 -8.14 3.37 15.73
CA ALA A 49 -7.70 4.75 15.88
C ALA A 49 -6.91 5.20 14.65
N ILE A 50 -7.12 6.45 14.25
CA ILE A 50 -6.34 7.13 13.22
C ILE A 50 -5.41 8.15 13.87
N HIS A 51 -4.21 8.29 13.33
CA HIS A 51 -3.22 9.25 13.77
C HIS A 51 -2.72 10.05 12.57
N PRO A 52 -2.42 11.36 12.74
CA PRO A 52 -1.73 12.13 11.71
C PRO A 52 -0.38 11.50 11.37
N VAL A 53 -0.09 11.41 10.08
CA VAL A 53 1.21 10.93 9.59
C VAL A 53 2.27 11.96 9.94
N ARG A 54 3.42 11.49 10.43
CA ARG A 54 4.58 12.32 10.77
C ARG A 54 5.83 11.79 10.08
N GLU A 55 6.60 12.68 9.49
CA GLU A 55 7.88 12.33 8.88
C GLU A 55 8.82 11.70 9.91
N GLY A 56 9.57 10.68 9.49
CA GLY A 56 10.49 9.93 10.33
C GLY A 56 9.82 8.95 11.32
N GLN A 57 8.48 8.92 11.42
CA GLN A 57 7.78 7.94 12.25
C GLN A 57 7.37 6.71 11.44
N PRO A 58 7.47 5.50 12.02
CA PRO A 58 6.96 4.29 11.37
C PRO A 58 5.45 4.36 11.14
N ILE A 59 5.00 3.85 9.99
CA ILE A 59 3.57 3.67 9.73
C ILE A 59 3.08 2.47 10.53
N GLN A 60 2.13 2.71 11.43
CA GLN A 60 1.45 1.67 12.20
C GLN A 60 0.11 1.35 11.52
N GLY A 61 -0.04 0.12 11.03
CA GLY A 61 -1.26 -0.28 10.33
C GLY A 61 -1.34 0.30 8.91
N GLU A 62 -2.53 0.77 8.53
CA GLU A 62 -2.81 1.29 7.19
C GLU A 62 -2.51 2.80 7.07
N LEU A 63 -2.03 3.23 5.90
CA LEU A 63 -1.94 4.64 5.52
C LEU A 63 -3.16 5.00 4.69
N VAL A 64 -3.95 5.97 5.17
CA VAL A 64 -5.21 6.36 4.54
C VAL A 64 -5.32 7.87 4.38
N SER A 65 -6.08 8.28 3.37
CA SER A 65 -6.59 9.65 3.21
C SER A 65 -8.09 9.67 3.48
N LEU A 66 -8.54 10.71 4.18
CA LEU A 66 -9.94 10.89 4.55
C LEU A 66 -10.52 12.10 3.81
N ARG A 67 -11.71 11.93 3.21
CA ARG A 67 -12.47 13.01 2.61
C ARG A 67 -13.85 13.09 3.25
N GLN A 68 -14.15 14.20 3.91
CA GLN A 68 -15.46 14.36 4.56
C GLN A 68 -16.59 14.38 3.52
N ARG A 69 -17.65 13.62 3.78
CA ARG A 69 -18.87 13.64 2.99
C ARG A 69 -19.74 14.83 3.38
N ALA A 70 -20.20 15.59 2.38
CA ALA A 70 -21.06 16.74 2.60
C ALA A 70 -22.34 16.35 3.37
N GLY A 71 -22.69 17.13 4.39
CA GLY A 71 -23.92 16.94 5.18
C GLY A 71 -23.91 15.74 6.13
N THR A 72 -22.78 15.07 6.34
CA THR A 72 -22.69 13.91 7.25
C THR A 72 -21.39 13.95 8.09
N PRO A 73 -21.34 13.24 9.23
CA PRO A 73 -20.10 13.07 9.99
C PRO A 73 -19.17 11.99 9.42
N LEU A 74 -19.49 11.44 8.24
CA LEU A 74 -18.75 10.34 7.63
C LEU A 74 -17.64 10.84 6.71
N PHE A 75 -16.56 10.05 6.63
CA PHE A 75 -15.41 10.29 5.76
C PHE A 75 -15.26 9.12 4.80
N ASP A 76 -15.12 9.41 3.51
CA ASP A 76 -14.63 8.43 2.53
C ASP A 76 -13.16 8.14 2.77
N VAL A 77 -12.79 6.87 2.67
CA VAL A 77 -11.42 6.39 2.91
C VAL A 77 -10.75 5.99 1.59
N GLU A 78 -9.56 6.52 1.36
CA GLU A 78 -8.65 6.07 0.30
C GLU A 78 -7.40 5.45 0.94
N THR A 79 -7.11 4.18 0.65
CA THR A 79 -5.97 3.47 1.25
C THR A 79 -4.77 3.50 0.33
N HIS A 80 -3.65 4.07 0.80
CA HIS A 80 -2.38 4.17 0.07
C HIS A 80 -1.41 3.03 0.41
N TYR A 81 -1.51 2.51 1.63
CA TYR A 81 -0.70 1.39 2.09
C TYR A 81 -1.48 0.55 3.10
N ALA A 82 -1.36 -0.77 2.99
CA ALA A 82 -1.85 -1.71 3.98
C ALA A 82 -0.76 -2.76 4.25
N PRO A 83 -0.49 -3.10 5.52
CA PRO A 83 0.50 -4.10 5.86
C PRO A 83 0.01 -5.47 5.36
N LYS A 84 0.92 -6.24 4.78
CA LYS A 84 0.63 -7.63 4.40
C LYS A 84 0.66 -8.50 5.65
N SER A 85 -0.26 -9.47 5.72
CA SER A 85 -0.26 -10.46 6.79
C SER A 85 0.88 -11.47 6.57
N GLY A 86 1.48 -11.92 7.67
CA GLY A 86 2.55 -12.91 7.70
C GLY A 86 3.94 -12.32 7.99
N PRO A 87 4.93 -13.18 8.26
CA PRO A 87 6.30 -12.74 8.48
C PRO A 87 6.82 -11.97 7.26
N ALA A 88 7.68 -10.97 7.50
CA ALA A 88 8.35 -10.26 6.43
C ALA A 88 9.14 -11.27 5.56
N GLN A 89 8.69 -11.50 4.33
CA GLN A 89 9.41 -12.35 3.37
C GLN A 89 10.58 -11.57 2.78
N VAL A 90 11.77 -11.80 3.36
CA VAL A 90 13.04 -11.24 2.87
C VAL A 90 13.59 -11.98 1.64
N ALA A 91 13.16 -13.23 1.42
CA ALA A 91 13.49 -14.00 0.23
C ALA A 91 12.34 -13.95 -0.77
N SER A 92 12.23 -12.83 -1.50
CA SER A 92 11.37 -12.82 -2.69
C SER A 92 12.00 -13.68 -3.79
N SER A 93 11.17 -14.18 -4.71
CA SER A 93 11.67 -14.87 -5.92
C SER A 93 12.64 -13.98 -6.70
N ALA A 94 12.39 -12.66 -6.73
CA ALA A 94 13.29 -11.68 -7.33
C ALA A 94 14.63 -11.56 -6.58
N TYR A 95 14.63 -11.58 -5.25
CA TYR A 95 15.86 -11.59 -4.45
C TYR A 95 16.68 -12.87 -4.72
N ARG A 96 16.03 -14.04 -4.74
CA ARG A 96 16.67 -15.32 -5.03
C ARG A 96 17.25 -15.36 -6.44
N ALA A 97 16.48 -14.94 -7.44
CA ALA A 97 16.93 -14.88 -8.83
C ALA A 97 18.14 -13.94 -9.01
N ASN A 98 18.15 -12.79 -8.35
CA ASN A 98 19.29 -11.87 -8.39
C ASN A 98 20.52 -12.45 -7.67
N TRP A 99 20.32 -13.15 -6.55
CA TRP A 99 21.40 -13.83 -5.84
C TRP A 99 22.02 -14.94 -6.69
N ASP A 100 21.18 -15.80 -7.31
CA ASP A 100 21.63 -16.87 -8.21
C ASP A 100 22.36 -16.30 -9.44
N ALA A 101 21.97 -15.13 -9.95
CA ALA A 101 22.66 -14.46 -11.05
C ALA A 101 24.07 -13.95 -10.67
N ILE A 102 24.27 -13.49 -9.43
CA ILE A 102 25.55 -12.93 -8.96
C ILE A 102 26.49 -14.03 -8.45
N PHE A 103 25.94 -15.02 -7.75
CA PHE A 103 26.71 -16.00 -6.99
C PHE A 103 26.51 -17.45 -7.44
N GLY A 104 25.51 -17.74 -8.29
CA GLY A 104 25.15 -19.10 -8.69
C GLY A 104 26.06 -19.71 -9.77
N SER A 105 26.85 -18.91 -10.48
CA SER A 105 27.72 -19.38 -11.56
C SER A 105 29.20 -19.39 -11.16
N ARG A 106 29.60 -20.44 -10.43
CA ARG A 106 31.01 -20.90 -10.41
C ARG A 106 31.22 -22.36 -9.98
N ALA A 107 30.35 -23.28 -10.42
CA ALA A 107 30.55 -24.72 -10.17
C ALA A 107 31.40 -25.42 -11.25
N ASP A 108 31.57 -24.84 -12.45
CA ASP A 108 32.17 -25.54 -13.59
C ASP A 108 33.64 -25.19 -13.89
N ASP A 109 34.29 -24.37 -13.06
CA ASP A 109 35.71 -24.00 -13.28
C ASP A 109 36.64 -24.70 -12.28
N THR A 110 36.36 -25.99 -12.01
CA THR A 110 37.31 -26.85 -11.30
C THR A 110 38.27 -27.43 -12.32
N PRO A 111 39.53 -26.97 -12.44
CA PRO A 111 40.49 -27.59 -13.34
C PRO A 111 40.69 -29.04 -12.90
N GLN A 112 40.42 -29.98 -13.81
CA GLN A 112 40.66 -31.39 -13.57
C GLN A 112 42.18 -31.61 -13.39
N LEU A 113 42.60 -31.86 -12.16
CA LEU A 113 43.93 -32.39 -11.85
C LEU A 113 43.99 -33.82 -12.40
N THR A 114 44.56 -33.96 -13.60
CA THR A 114 44.91 -35.26 -14.18
C THR A 114 46.16 -35.78 -13.47
N ASN A 115 46.05 -36.96 -12.87
CA ASN A 115 47.13 -37.70 -12.22
C ASN A 115 47.94 -38.52 -13.23
#